data_AF-A0A7X7LEQ1-F1
#
_entry.id   AF-A0A7X7LEQ1-F1
#
_cell.length_a   1.000
_cell.length_b   1.000
_cell.length_c   1.000
_cell.angle_alpha   90.00
_cell.angle_beta   90.00
_cell.angle_gamma   90.00
#
_symmetry.space_group_name_H-M   'P 1'
#
loop_
_entity.id
_entity.type
_entity.pdbx_description
1 polymer ?
#
loop_
_entity_poly.entity_id
_entity_poly.type
_entity_poly.pdbx_seq_one_letter_code
_entity_poly.pdbx_strand_id
1 'polypeptide(L)'
;RGIIGPWILIPFAPFLIVGLSFLYLGIKKSRRELQLIKTGEIAQGKLISKEFTSMRVNNNQVFRFRFEFKAKDGRKYKTSFKTHIPSGIEDEELEHLLYNPNEPEKAVLIDSLPKKARNYLIETLIEPK
;
A
#
# COMPACT_ATOMS: atom_id res chain seq x y z
N ARG A 1 -33.29 38.20 -23.35
CA ARG A 1 -32.85 36.92 -22.75
C ARG A 1 -31.43 36.65 -23.26
N GLY A 2 -30.41 36.89 -22.43
CA GLY A 2 -29.01 36.70 -22.84
C GLY A 2 -28.71 35.21 -22.91
N ILE A 3 -28.40 34.71 -24.10
CA ILE A 3 -27.93 33.34 -24.30
C ILE A 3 -26.47 33.33 -23.90
N ILE A 4 -26.19 32.82 -22.70
CA ILE A 4 -24.84 32.58 -22.20
C ILE A 4 -24.21 31.52 -23.11
N GLY A 5 -23.36 31.95 -24.05
CA GLY A 5 -22.73 31.03 -24.99
C GLY A 5 -21.79 30.04 -24.30
N PRO A 6 -21.54 28.86 -24.89
CA PRO A 6 -20.71 27.79 -24.28
C PRO A 6 -19.26 28.21 -23.98
N TRP A 7 -18.84 29.39 -24.47
CA TRP A 7 -17.53 30.00 -24.26
C TRP A 7 -17.24 30.34 -22.80
N ILE A 8 -18.27 30.49 -21.96
CA ILE A 8 -18.13 30.72 -20.52
C ILE A 8 -17.61 29.49 -19.78
N LEU A 9 -17.70 28.29 -20.36
CA LEU A 9 -17.18 27.06 -19.76
C LEU A 9 -15.68 26.84 -20.02
N ILE A 10 -15.11 27.49 -21.04
CA ILE A 10 -13.69 27.36 -21.43
C ILE A 10 -12.72 27.68 -20.26
N PRO A 11 -12.89 28.76 -19.47
CA PRO A 11 -12.01 29.03 -18.34
C PRO A 11 -12.16 28.03 -17.17
N PHE A 12 -13.25 27.24 -17.13
CA PHE A 12 -13.46 26.20 -16.10
C PHE A 12 -12.90 24.83 -16.52
N ALA A 13 -12.58 24.64 -17.80
CA ALA A 13 -12.00 23.39 -18.29
C ALA A 13 -10.70 22.97 -17.57
N PRO A 14 -9.75 23.87 -17.24
CA PRO A 14 -8.55 23.50 -16.48
C PRO A 14 -8.90 22.99 -15.06
N PHE A 15 -9.87 23.61 -14.39
CA PHE A 15 -10.32 23.18 -13.07
C PHE A 15 -10.96 21.78 -13.11
N LEU A 16 -11.77 21.51 -14.14
CA LEU A 16 -12.35 20.19 -14.34
C LEU A 16 -11.28 19.13 -14.64
N ILE A 17 -10.28 19.44 -15.48
CA ILE A 17 -9.19 18.51 -15.79
C ILE A 17 -8.37 18.19 -14.54
N VAL A 18 -8.00 19.21 -13.75
CA VAL A 18 -7.29 19.02 -12.48
C VAL A 18 -8.14 18.20 -11.52
N GLY A 19 -9.42 18.55 -11.32
CA GLY A 19 -10.34 17.77 -10.50
C GLY A 19 -10.47 16.30 -10.94
N LEU A 20 -10.61 16.06 -12.24
CA LEU A 20 -10.72 14.70 -12.80
C LEU A 20 -9.43 13.91 -12.62
N SER A 21 -8.26 14.55 -12.76
CA SER A 21 -6.97 13.89 -12.53
C SER A 21 -6.80 13.45 -11.08
N PHE A 22 -7.16 14.29 -10.10
CA PHE A 22 -7.17 13.89 -8.69
C PHE A 22 -8.14 12.75 -8.43
N LEU A 23 -9.35 12.81 -9.00
CA LEU A 23 -10.35 11.73 -8.89
C LEU A 23 -9.81 10.41 -9.46
N TYR A 24 -9.23 10.43 -10.66
CA TYR A 24 -8.67 9.27 -11.32
C TYR A 24 -7.54 8.62 -10.50
N LEU A 25 -6.62 9.44 -9.97
CA LEU A 25 -5.53 8.96 -9.11
C LEU A 25 -6.07 8.32 -7.82
N GLY A 26 -7.10 8.92 -7.20
CA GLY A 26 -7.78 8.36 -6.02
C GLY A 26 -8.45 7.01 -6.30
N ILE A 27 -9.20 6.91 -7.41
CA ILE A 27 -9.87 5.66 -7.82
C ILE A 27 -8.84 4.57 -8.13
N LYS A 28 -7.75 4.90 -8.84
CA LYS A 28 -6.70 3.93 -9.16
C LYS A 28 -6.02 3.39 -7.91
N LYS A 29 -5.78 4.24 -6.90
CA LYS A 29 -5.22 3.82 -5.60
C LYS A 29 -6.20 2.91 -4.85
N SER A 30 -7.48 3.28 -4.79
CA SER A 30 -8.52 2.52 -4.10
C SER A 30 -8.77 1.13 -4.72
N ARG A 31 -8.73 1.01 -6.06
CA ARG A 31 -8.88 -0.29 -6.73
C ARG A 31 -7.77 -1.28 -6.37
N ARG A 32 -6.53 -0.80 -6.20
CA ARG A 32 -5.39 -1.65 -5.82
C ARG A 32 -5.55 -2.19 -4.40
N GLU A 33 -6.03 -1.36 -3.48
CA GLU A 33 -6.31 -1.77 -2.09
C GLU A 33 -7.45 -2.80 -2.03
N LEU A 34 -8.52 -2.60 -2.82
CA LEU A 34 -9.64 -3.55 -2.90
C LEU A 34 -9.26 -4.90 -3.54
N GLN A 35 -8.36 -4.90 -4.53
CA GLN A 35 -7.86 -6.14 -5.13
C GLN A 35 -7.02 -6.95 -4.14
N LEU A 36 -6.18 -6.29 -3.33
CA LEU A 36 -5.41 -6.95 -2.28
C LEU A 36 -6.31 -7.55 -1.20
N ILE A 37 -7.43 -6.93 -0.86
CA ILE A 37 -8.36 -7.48 0.14
C ILE A 37 -9.16 -8.67 -0.43
N LYS A 38 -9.52 -8.66 -1.72
CA LYS A 38 -10.32 -9.74 -2.33
C LYS A 38 -9.52 -10.96 -2.77
N THR A 39 -8.26 -10.77 -3.16
CA THR A 39 -7.43 -11.83 -3.78
C THR A 39 -6.05 -11.94 -3.15
N GLY A 40 -5.78 -11.19 -2.08
CA GLY A 40 -4.52 -11.25 -1.38
C GLY A 40 -4.38 -12.54 -0.61
N GLU A 41 -3.17 -13.09 -0.63
CA GLU A 41 -2.77 -14.21 0.19
C GLU A 41 -1.77 -13.74 1.25
N ILE A 42 -1.71 -14.46 2.36
CA ILE A 42 -0.76 -14.19 3.45
C ILE A 42 0.44 -15.12 3.31
N ALA A 43 1.63 -14.54 3.49
CA ALA A 43 2.86 -15.29 3.67
C ALA A 43 3.65 -14.72 4.84
N GLN A 44 4.43 -15.58 5.48
CA GLN A 44 5.41 -15.15 6.48
C GLN A 44 6.70 -14.74 5.78
N GLY A 45 7.14 -13.51 6.05
CA GLY A 45 8.35 -12.93 5.51
C GLY A 45 9.42 -12.76 6.57
N LYS A 46 10.67 -13.11 6.22
CA LYS A 46 11.83 -12.85 7.06
C LYS A 46 12.48 -11.52 6.67
N LEU A 47 12.81 -10.70 7.65
CA LEU A 47 13.60 -9.51 7.43
C LEU A 47 15.02 -9.91 6.99
N ILE A 48 15.44 -9.47 5.80
CA ILE A 48 16.76 -9.77 5.24
C ILE A 48 17.71 -8.57 5.22
N SER A 49 17.19 -7.34 5.30
CA SER A 49 18.02 -6.14 5.33
C SER A 49 17.25 -4.94 5.90
N LYS A 50 17.96 -4.10 6.65
CA LYS A 50 17.53 -2.81 7.16
C LYS A 50 18.60 -1.78 6.78
N GLU A 51 18.21 -0.80 5.97
CA GLU A 51 19.11 0.23 5.46
C GLU A 51 18.58 1.63 5.82
N PHE A 52 19.47 2.52 6.22
CA PHE A 52 19.14 3.94 6.32
C PHE A 52 18.87 4.52 4.93
N THR A 53 17.88 5.39 4.82
CA THR A 53 17.66 6.19 3.60
C THR A 53 18.19 7.60 3.80
N SER A 54 18.34 8.39 2.73
CA SER A 54 18.66 9.82 2.88
C SER A 54 17.48 10.67 3.36
N MET A 55 16.29 10.09 3.51
CA MET A 55 15.06 10.80 3.85
C MET A 55 14.84 10.91 5.36
N ARG A 56 14.28 12.03 5.81
CA ARG A 56 13.81 12.24 7.18
C ARG A 56 12.37 12.76 7.14
N VAL A 57 11.57 12.37 8.13
CA VAL A 57 10.18 12.84 8.32
C VAL A 57 10.06 13.28 9.77
N ASN A 58 9.68 14.54 10.01
CA ASN A 58 9.60 15.12 11.37
C ASN A 58 10.86 14.86 12.20
N ASN A 59 12.03 15.11 11.59
CA ASN A 59 13.37 14.83 12.12
C ASN A 59 13.71 13.35 12.38
N ASN A 60 12.77 12.42 12.19
CA ASN A 60 12.99 10.98 12.32
C ASN A 60 13.57 10.40 11.04
N GLN A 61 14.56 9.53 11.22
CA GLN A 61 15.25 8.84 10.14
C GLN A 61 14.33 7.82 9.47
N VAL A 62 14.20 7.87 8.14
CA VAL A 62 13.46 6.86 7.39
C VAL A 62 14.38 5.67 7.09
N PHE A 63 13.89 4.48 7.40
CA PHE A 63 14.54 3.19 7.13
C PHE A 63 13.87 2.51 5.94
N ARG A 64 14.64 1.72 5.20
CA ARG A 64 14.17 0.77 4.19
C ARG A 64 14.41 -0.63 4.71
N PHE A 65 13.33 -1.36 4.90
CA PHE A 65 13.33 -2.78 5.24
C PHE A 65 13.14 -3.60 3.97
N ARG A 66 13.85 -4.72 3.85
CA ARG A 66 13.65 -5.70 2.78
C ARG A 66 13.28 -7.03 3.39
N PHE A 67 12.20 -7.62 2.92
CA PHE A 67 11.71 -8.92 3.36
C PHE A 67 11.85 -9.94 2.24
N GLU A 68 12.21 -11.16 2.60
CA GLU A 68 12.09 -12.34 1.74
C GLU A 68 10.96 -13.22 2.26
N PHE A 69 10.07 -13.65 1.38
CA PHE A 69 8.98 -14.56 1.73
C PHE A 69 8.80 -15.61 0.64
N LYS A 70 8.18 -16.74 1.02
CA LYS A 70 7.81 -17.79 0.08
C LYS A 70 6.31 -17.67 -0.22
N ALA A 71 5.95 -17.45 -1.47
CA ALA A 71 4.56 -17.43 -1.89
C ALA A 71 4.03 -18.86 -2.05
N LYS A 72 2.71 -18.99 -2.22
CA LYS A 72 2.00 -20.26 -2.38
C LYS A 72 2.41 -21.05 -3.62
N ASP A 73 2.91 -20.37 -4.65
CA ASP A 73 3.52 -21.00 -5.84
C ASP A 73 4.86 -21.70 -5.53
N GLY A 74 5.33 -21.60 -4.28
CA GLY A 74 6.57 -22.19 -3.80
C GLY A 74 7.82 -21.35 -4.09
N ARG A 75 7.70 -20.24 -4.82
CA ARG A 75 8.81 -19.36 -5.18
C ARG A 75 9.08 -18.34 -4.08
N LYS A 76 10.33 -17.89 -4.01
CA LYS A 76 10.76 -16.84 -3.10
C LYS A 76 10.65 -15.49 -3.79
N TYR A 77 10.03 -14.53 -3.10
CA TYR A 77 9.91 -13.15 -3.56
C TYR A 77 10.49 -12.22 -2.51
N LYS A 78 10.86 -11.02 -2.98
CA LYS A 78 11.37 -9.95 -2.12
C LYS A 78 10.48 -8.74 -2.25
N THR A 79 10.21 -8.09 -1.12
CA THR A 79 9.53 -6.79 -1.08
C THR A 79 10.34 -5.80 -0.25
N SER A 80 10.11 -4.51 -0.47
CA SER A 80 10.73 -3.46 0.33
C SER A 80 9.67 -2.54 0.91
N PHE A 81 9.82 -2.24 2.20
CA PHE A 81 8.96 -1.35 2.95
C PHE A 81 9.79 -0.20 3.52
N LYS A 82 9.19 0.99 3.64
CA LYS A 82 9.86 2.17 4.20
C LYS A 82 9.04 2.76 5.33
N THR A 83 9.68 3.05 6.46
CA THR A 83 9.02 3.68 7.60
C THR A 83 10.00 4.55 8.39
N HIS A 84 9.48 5.56 9.08
CA HIS A 84 10.21 6.34 10.08
C HIS A 84 9.92 5.86 11.52
N ILE A 85 9.07 4.82 11.67
CA ILE A 85 8.67 4.20 12.93
C ILE A 85 9.05 2.71 12.82
N PRO A 86 10.28 2.32 13.19
CA PRO A 86 10.76 0.94 13.02
C PRO A 86 10.28 -0.03 14.11
N SER A 87 9.73 0.48 15.22
CA SER A 87 9.48 -0.31 16.44
C SER A 87 8.42 -1.41 16.33
N GLY A 88 7.58 -1.41 15.30
CA GLY A 88 6.55 -2.44 15.07
C GLY A 88 6.79 -3.23 13.77
N ILE A 89 8.06 -3.43 13.43
CA ILE A 89 8.54 -4.19 12.25
C ILE A 89 9.69 -5.13 12.66
N GLU A 90 10.15 -5.04 13.91
CA GLU A 90 11.32 -5.73 14.45
C GLU A 90 10.96 -6.53 15.71
N ASP A 91 9.67 -6.59 16.03
CA ASP A 91 9.09 -7.26 17.19
C ASP A 91 8.91 -8.76 16.96
N GLU A 92 8.68 -9.19 15.71
CA GLU A 92 8.51 -10.59 15.34
C GLU A 92 9.66 -11.10 14.45
N GLU A 93 10.07 -12.38 14.59
CA GLU A 93 11.09 -12.96 13.70
C GLU A 93 10.56 -13.11 12.25
N LEU A 94 9.27 -13.39 12.13
CA LEU A 94 8.56 -13.56 10.87
C LEU A 94 7.37 -12.62 10.84
N GLU A 95 7.36 -11.73 9.86
CA GLU A 95 6.32 -10.72 9.67
C GLU A 95 5.23 -11.21 8.72
N HIS A 96 3.98 -10.87 8.99
CA HIS A 96 2.88 -11.20 8.09
C HIS A 96 2.80 -10.24 6.91
N LEU A 97 2.97 -10.79 5.71
CA LEU A 97 2.89 -10.06 4.44
C LEU A 97 1.62 -10.43 3.69
N LEU A 98 0.87 -9.41 3.26
CA LEU A 98 -0.23 -9.56 2.32
C LEU A 98 0.28 -9.30 0.90
N TYR A 99 0.10 -10.28 -0.01
CA TYR A 99 0.55 -10.17 -1.40
C TYR A 99 -0.55 -10.56 -2.39
N ASN A 100 -0.53 -9.99 -3.60
CA ASN A 100 -1.35 -10.46 -4.71
C ASN A 100 -0.57 -11.56 -5.45
N PRO A 101 -1.12 -12.77 -5.65
CA PRO A 101 -0.43 -13.84 -6.39
C PRO A 101 0.01 -13.46 -7.80
N ASN A 102 -0.69 -12.51 -8.46
CA ASN A 102 -0.31 -12.02 -9.78
C ASN A 102 0.83 -11.00 -9.75
N GLU A 103 1.07 -10.36 -8.60
CA GLU A 103 2.15 -9.37 -8.42
C GLU A 103 2.80 -9.51 -7.01
N PRO A 104 3.48 -10.64 -6.69
CA PRO A 104 3.92 -10.93 -5.33
C PRO A 104 4.96 -9.93 -4.80
N GLU A 105 5.79 -9.35 -5.66
CA GLU A 105 6.80 -8.36 -5.27
C GLU A 105 6.20 -7.07 -4.68
N LYS A 106 4.91 -6.83 -4.89
CA LYS A 106 4.17 -5.69 -4.34
C LYS A 106 3.54 -5.98 -2.98
N ALA A 107 4.01 -7.02 -2.28
CA ALA A 107 3.57 -7.39 -0.94
C ALA A 107 3.72 -6.23 0.05
N VAL A 108 2.78 -6.15 0.99
CA VAL A 108 2.72 -5.13 2.05
C VAL A 108 2.67 -5.81 3.41
N LEU A 109 3.30 -5.20 4.41
CA LEU A 109 3.20 -5.65 5.81
C LEU A 109 1.79 -5.40 6.32
N ILE A 110 1.19 -6.40 6.96
CA ILE A 110 -0.16 -6.28 7.53
C ILE A 110 -0.20 -5.19 8.60
N ASP A 111 0.84 -5.07 9.42
CA ASP A 111 0.93 -4.04 10.47
C ASP A 111 1.08 -2.62 9.95
N SER A 112 1.54 -2.47 8.70
CA SER A 112 1.59 -1.16 8.04
C SER A 112 0.23 -0.65 7.56
N LEU A 113 -0.80 -1.49 7.57
CA LEU A 113 -2.13 -1.14 7.10
C LEU A 113 -2.90 -0.29 8.12
N PRO A 114 -3.86 0.54 7.66
CA PRO A 114 -4.78 1.23 8.56
C PRO A 114 -5.49 0.24 9.51
N LYS A 115 -5.62 0.62 10.79
CA LYS A 115 -6.14 -0.24 11.88
C LYS A 115 -7.39 -1.06 11.51
N LYS A 116 -8.37 -0.46 10.82
CA LYS A 116 -9.59 -1.16 10.37
C LYS A 116 -9.30 -2.28 9.37
N ALA A 117 -8.45 -2.01 8.37
CA ALA A 117 -8.07 -2.99 7.37
C ALA A 117 -7.22 -4.10 7.98
N ARG A 118 -6.27 -3.74 8.85
CA ARG A 118 -5.46 -4.70 9.59
C ARG A 118 -6.31 -5.66 10.42
N ASN A 119 -7.19 -5.13 11.27
CA ASN A 119 -8.04 -5.95 12.14
C ASN A 119 -8.92 -6.91 11.32
N TYR A 120 -9.52 -6.42 10.22
CA TYR A 120 -10.31 -7.26 9.32
C TYR A 120 -9.50 -8.43 8.75
N LEU A 121 -8.25 -8.19 8.34
CA LEU A 121 -7.37 -9.24 7.80
C LEU A 121 -6.91 -10.23 8.88
N ILE A 122 -6.59 -9.76 10.08
CA ILE A 122 -6.24 -10.64 11.21
C ILE A 122 -7.40 -11.58 11.52
N GLU A 123 -8.61 -11.05 11.68
CA GLU A 123 -9.82 -11.83 11.99
C GLU A 123 -10.24 -12.78 10.86
N THR A 124 -9.96 -12.44 9.59
CA THR A 124 -10.43 -13.23 8.44
C THR A 124 -9.41 -14.28 7.99
N LEU A 125 -8.11 -14.00 8.09
CA LEU A 125 -7.06 -14.77 7.41
C LEU A 125 -5.99 -15.35 8.35
N ILE A 126 -5.82 -14.81 9.56
CA ILE A 126 -4.79 -15.27 10.51
C ILE A 126 -5.43 -16.07 11.66
N GLU A 127 -6.48 -15.52 12.28
CA GLU A 127 -7.21 -16.15 13.39
C GLU A 127 -8.71 -16.27 13.04
N PRO A 128 -9.09 -17.10 12.05
CA PRO A 128 -10.50 -17.29 11.70
C PRO A 128 -11.24 -17.97 12.86
N LYS A 129 -12.35 -17.35 13.30
CA LYS A 129 -13.29 -17.95 14.27
C LYS A 129 -14.04 -19.13 13.69
#